data_AF-A0AAX3DTS3-F1
#
_entry.id   AF-A0AAX3DTS3-F1
#
_cell.length_a   1.000
_cell.length_b   1.000
_cell.length_c   1.000
_cell.angle_alpha   90.00
_cell.angle_beta   90.00
_cell.angle_gamma   90.00
#
_symmetry.space_group_name_H-M   'P 1'
#
loop_
_entity.id
_entity.type
_entity.pdbx_description
1 polymer ?
#
loop_
_entity_poly.entity_id
_entity_poly.type
_entity_poly.pdbx_seq_one_letter_code
_entity_poly.pdbx_strand_id
1 'polypeptide(L)'
;MITQDTPEFSSIFQEPRVQRRLQWLVDEAHSVDGHYDMAIKNIMRTLSNYFCIGQGSINSQGIKMTHRWMSQSAFEMLQKCSRQEWLKGTINEHRIPLRAIWDWIRSDPQITPLAVAQKFYNNPMIIVTKGEDQRLVQSGLQSSASSNRYSTAGIEVIFAPYKPIMKFKTGKTRLPEEDICRTDEPKQPNPSYTHSF
;
A
#
# COMPACT_ATOMS: atom_id res chain seq x y z
N MET A 1 5.31 -8.73 -11.17
CA MET A 1 4.16 -9.53 -10.73
C MET A 1 4.57 -10.14 -9.40
N ILE A 2 3.88 -9.86 -8.29
CA ILE A 2 4.26 -10.44 -6.99
C ILE A 2 3.64 -11.84 -6.94
N THR A 3 4.48 -12.87 -6.80
CA THR A 3 4.04 -14.27 -6.78
C THR A 3 3.38 -14.61 -5.45
N GLN A 4 2.56 -15.65 -5.44
CA GLN A 4 1.76 -16.11 -4.28
C GLN A 4 2.63 -16.53 -3.07
N ASP A 5 3.95 -16.58 -3.24
CA ASP A 5 4.90 -17.19 -2.31
C ASP A 5 5.73 -16.17 -1.53
N THR A 6 5.36 -14.89 -1.51
CA THR A 6 6.05 -13.98 -0.60
C THR A 6 5.66 -14.34 0.84
N PRO A 7 6.65 -14.52 1.75
CA PRO A 7 6.36 -14.80 3.17
C PRO A 7 5.44 -13.73 3.80
N GLU A 8 5.53 -12.49 3.30
CA GLU A 8 4.67 -11.38 3.69
C GLU A 8 3.20 -11.60 3.32
N PHE A 9 2.90 -11.97 2.06
CA PHE A 9 1.52 -12.22 1.64
C PHE A 9 0.91 -13.36 2.45
N SER A 10 1.62 -14.48 2.57
CA SER A 10 1.15 -15.66 3.31
C SER A 10 0.87 -15.33 4.77
N SER A 11 1.76 -14.57 5.43
CA SER A 11 1.56 -14.13 6.80
C SER A 11 0.32 -13.25 6.96
N ILE A 12 0.12 -12.27 6.07
CA ILE A 12 -1.05 -11.38 6.09
C ILE A 12 -2.34 -12.17 5.85
N PHE A 13 -2.35 -13.04 4.83
CA PHE A 13 -3.53 -13.81 4.44
C PHE A 13 -3.95 -14.76 5.56
N GLN A 14 -3.01 -15.43 6.23
CA GLN A 14 -3.30 -16.40 7.29
C GLN A 14 -3.89 -15.78 8.57
N GLU A 15 -3.93 -14.45 8.69
CA GLU A 15 -4.52 -13.82 9.87
C GLU A 15 -6.04 -14.09 9.97
N PRO A 16 -6.55 -14.62 11.09
CA PRO A 16 -7.97 -14.99 11.23
C PRO A 16 -8.94 -13.82 10.99
N ARG A 17 -8.54 -12.58 11.31
CA ARG A 17 -9.36 -11.38 11.08
C ARG A 17 -9.39 -10.92 9.63
N VAL A 18 -8.38 -11.28 8.84
CA VAL A 18 -8.32 -11.00 7.40
C VAL A 18 -9.17 -12.04 6.69
N GLN A 19 -8.97 -13.33 6.99
CA GLN A 19 -9.79 -14.43 6.48
C GLN A 19 -11.28 -14.20 6.68
N ARG A 20 -11.72 -13.89 7.91
CA ARG A 20 -13.14 -13.63 8.19
C ARG A 20 -13.74 -12.49 7.36
N ARG A 21 -12.98 -11.41 7.14
CA ARG A 21 -13.45 -10.26 6.34
C ARG A 21 -13.48 -10.57 4.85
N LEU A 22 -12.52 -11.34 4.35
CA LEU A 22 -12.50 -11.79 2.97
C LEU A 22 -13.66 -12.75 2.70
N GLN A 23 -13.87 -13.73 3.60
CA GLN A 23 -14.98 -14.66 3.50
C GLN A 23 -16.32 -13.92 3.50
N TRP A 24 -16.54 -13.03 4.48
CA TRP A 24 -17.75 -12.20 4.51
C TRP A 24 -17.96 -11.40 3.22
N LEU A 25 -16.89 -10.81 2.65
CA LEU A 25 -16.99 -10.07 1.40
C LEU A 25 -17.41 -10.94 0.21
N VAL A 26 -16.93 -12.19 0.15
CA VAL A 26 -17.34 -13.17 -0.87
C VAL A 26 -18.80 -13.58 -0.65
N ASP A 27 -19.18 -13.91 0.58
CA ASP A 27 -20.55 -14.30 0.92
C ASP A 27 -21.56 -13.20 0.56
N GLU A 28 -21.24 -11.94 0.87
CA GLU A 28 -22.07 -10.78 0.49
C GLU A 28 -22.13 -10.54 -1.02
N ALA A 29 -21.06 -10.83 -1.76
CA ALA A 29 -21.07 -10.71 -3.21
C ALA A 29 -21.96 -11.76 -3.89
N HIS A 30 -22.12 -12.93 -3.26
CA HIS A 30 -22.98 -14.03 -3.70
C HIS A 30 -24.40 -13.95 -3.14
N SER A 31 -24.66 -13.07 -2.18
CA SER A 31 -26.01 -12.85 -1.68
C SER A 31 -26.90 -12.21 -2.76
N VAL A 32 -28.19 -12.54 -2.71
CA VAL A 32 -29.20 -12.01 -3.64
C VAL A 32 -29.25 -10.48 -3.55
N ASP A 33 -29.15 -9.94 -2.35
CA ASP A 33 -29.27 -8.50 -2.06
C ASP A 33 -27.92 -7.76 -2.01
N GLY A 34 -26.82 -8.42 -2.36
CA GLY A 34 -25.49 -7.83 -2.30
C GLY A 34 -25.41 -6.52 -3.10
N HIS A 35 -25.01 -5.42 -2.49
CA HIS A 35 -24.84 -4.18 -3.23
C HIS A 35 -23.67 -3.38 -2.67
N TYR A 36 -23.09 -2.57 -3.55
CA TYR A 36 -21.95 -1.73 -3.17
C TYR A 36 -22.41 -0.56 -2.30
N ASP A 37 -22.35 -0.76 -0.99
CA ASP A 37 -22.74 0.20 0.03
C ASP A 37 -21.53 0.72 0.84
N MET A 38 -21.81 1.44 1.93
CA MET A 38 -20.78 1.97 2.80
C MET A 38 -20.06 0.88 3.60
N ALA A 39 -20.74 -0.20 3.97
CA ALA A 39 -20.15 -1.32 4.71
C ALA A 39 -19.13 -2.07 3.83
N ILE A 40 -19.54 -2.45 2.62
CA ILE A 40 -18.68 -3.05 1.59
C ILE A 40 -17.48 -2.16 1.31
N LYS A 41 -17.71 -0.86 1.02
CA LYS A 41 -16.64 0.10 0.75
C LYS A 41 -15.63 0.18 1.90
N ASN A 42 -16.10 0.22 3.15
CA ASN A 42 -15.23 0.32 4.31
C ASN A 42 -14.42 -0.95 4.55
N ILE A 43 -15.02 -2.13 4.36
CA ILE A 43 -14.33 -3.42 4.50
C ILE A 43 -13.29 -3.59 3.41
N MET A 44 -13.64 -3.31 2.15
CA MET A 44 -12.69 -3.34 1.04
C MET A 44 -11.53 -2.36 1.22
N ARG A 45 -11.80 -1.14 1.68
CA ARG A 45 -10.75 -0.16 2.01
C ARG A 45 -9.85 -0.66 3.13
N THR A 46 -10.43 -1.25 4.17
CA THR A 46 -9.66 -1.80 5.30
C THR A 46 -8.74 -2.94 4.84
N LEU A 47 -9.28 -3.87 4.04
CA LEU A 47 -8.50 -4.95 3.45
C LEU A 47 -7.40 -4.43 2.53
N SER A 48 -7.72 -3.51 1.62
CA SER A 48 -6.74 -2.92 0.71
C SER A 48 -5.61 -2.23 1.47
N ASN A 49 -5.93 -1.41 2.48
CA ASN A 49 -4.92 -0.80 3.35
C ASN A 49 -4.04 -1.86 4.01
N TYR A 50 -4.65 -2.91 4.54
CA TYR A 50 -3.94 -3.97 5.25
C TYR A 50 -2.96 -4.72 4.34
N PHE A 51 -3.38 -5.10 3.13
CA PHE A 51 -2.50 -5.71 2.14
C PHE A 51 -1.43 -4.76 1.60
N CYS A 52 -1.64 -3.45 1.70
CA CYS A 52 -0.75 -2.43 1.15
C CYS A 52 0.39 -2.02 2.09
N ILE A 53 0.16 -2.07 3.41
CA ILE A 53 1.11 -1.56 4.42
C ILE A 53 1.22 -2.43 5.68
N GLY A 54 0.46 -3.52 5.77
CA GLY A 54 0.43 -4.41 6.93
C GLY A 54 -0.24 -3.78 8.16
N GLN A 55 0.23 -4.18 9.34
CA GLN A 55 -0.22 -3.64 10.62
C GLN A 55 0.25 -2.19 10.84
N GLY A 56 -0.58 -1.39 11.50
CA GLY A 56 -0.09 -0.17 12.16
C GLY A 56 -0.44 1.18 11.51
N SER A 57 -1.31 1.24 10.49
CA SER A 57 -1.85 2.54 10.05
C SER A 57 -3.28 2.42 9.52
N ILE A 58 -4.23 2.94 10.30
CA ILE A 58 -5.68 2.86 10.01
C ILE A 58 -6.18 4.16 9.34
N ASN A 59 -5.40 5.24 9.42
CA ASN A 59 -5.79 6.54 8.88
C ASN A 59 -5.03 6.89 7.59
N SER A 60 -5.61 7.81 6.82
CA SER A 60 -5.07 8.26 5.54
C SER A 60 -3.63 8.77 5.64
N GLN A 61 -3.28 9.48 6.71
CA GLN A 61 -1.93 9.99 6.92
C GLN A 61 -0.93 8.86 7.16
N GLY A 62 -1.28 7.87 7.98
CA GLY A 62 -0.42 6.72 8.28
C GLY A 62 -0.06 5.96 7.01
N ILE A 63 -1.05 5.69 6.16
CA ILE A 63 -0.84 5.05 4.84
C ILE A 63 0.14 5.85 4.00
N LYS A 64 -0.08 7.16 3.85
CA LYS A 64 0.84 8.03 3.10
C LYS A 64 2.26 7.96 3.64
N MET A 65 2.41 7.94 4.96
CA MET A 65 3.71 7.98 5.61
C MET A 65 4.49 6.66 5.49
N THR A 66 3.81 5.53 5.35
CA THR A 66 4.41 4.20 5.32
C THR A 66 4.54 3.58 3.93
N HIS A 67 3.86 4.14 2.94
CA HIS A 67 3.80 3.57 1.60
C HIS A 67 4.84 4.16 0.63
N ARG A 68 5.31 3.35 -0.32
CA ARG A 68 6.37 3.71 -1.29
C ARG A 68 5.87 3.89 -2.72
N TRP A 69 4.73 3.29 -3.09
CA TRP A 69 4.16 3.54 -4.41
C TRP A 69 3.52 4.93 -4.44
N MET A 70 4.02 5.78 -5.33
CA MET A 70 3.54 7.15 -5.49
C MET A 70 3.79 7.65 -6.91
N SER A 71 3.15 8.74 -7.30
CA SER A 71 3.50 9.41 -8.54
C SER A 71 4.85 10.12 -8.44
N GLN A 72 5.52 10.30 -9.57
CA GLN A 72 6.74 11.10 -9.66
C GLN A 72 6.53 12.52 -9.08
N SER A 73 5.41 13.17 -9.40
CA SER A 73 5.07 14.50 -8.85
C SER A 73 4.85 14.48 -7.33
N ALA A 74 4.23 13.43 -6.77
CA ALA A 74 4.07 13.29 -5.33
C ALA A 74 5.43 13.07 -4.64
N PHE A 75 6.36 12.36 -5.28
CA PHE A 75 7.72 12.17 -4.79
C PHE A 75 8.56 13.47 -4.85
N GLU A 76 8.43 14.26 -5.91
CA GLU A 76 9.08 15.58 -5.98
C GLU A 76 8.54 16.54 -4.92
N MET A 77 7.22 16.54 -4.69
CA MET A 77 6.62 17.30 -3.61
C MET A 77 7.13 16.84 -2.24
N LEU A 78 7.34 15.53 -2.06
CA LEU A 78 7.94 14.95 -0.83
C LEU A 78 9.35 15.51 -0.56
N GLN A 79 10.13 15.79 -1.62
CA GLN A 79 11.47 16.36 -1.48
C GLN A 79 11.47 17.83 -1.08
N LYS A 80 10.50 18.60 -1.61
CA LYS A 80 10.53 20.07 -1.61
C LYS A 80 9.68 20.69 -0.49
N CYS A 81 8.63 20.02 -0.05
CA CYS A 81 7.64 20.60 0.86
C CYS A 81 7.75 20.07 2.29
N SER A 82 7.18 20.82 3.23
CA SER A 82 6.99 20.34 4.60
C SER A 82 6.05 19.13 4.65
N ARG A 83 6.13 18.36 5.74
CA ARG A 83 5.21 17.23 5.99
C ARG A 83 3.74 17.64 5.84
N GLN A 84 3.38 18.80 6.38
CA GLN A 84 1.99 19.25 6.39
C GLN A 84 1.49 19.60 4.98
N GLU A 85 2.30 20.32 4.20
CA GLU A 85 1.99 20.64 2.80
C GLU A 85 1.87 19.39 1.96
N TRP A 86 2.82 18.46 2.08
CA TRP A 86 2.79 17.19 1.36
C TRP A 86 1.55 16.36 1.71
N LEU A 87 1.20 16.24 3.00
CA LEU A 87 0.00 15.52 3.42
C LEU A 87 -1.29 16.18 2.91
N LYS A 88 -1.33 17.51 2.81
CA LYS A 88 -2.48 18.27 2.28
C LYS A 88 -2.56 18.23 0.75
N GLY A 89 -1.43 18.16 0.07
CA GLY A 89 -1.30 18.21 -1.40
C GLY A 89 -1.43 16.86 -2.11
N THR A 90 -1.46 15.76 -1.36
CA THR A 90 -1.55 14.38 -1.89
C THR A 90 -2.85 13.68 -1.51
N ILE A 91 -3.10 12.51 -2.08
CA ILE A 91 -4.21 11.58 -1.76
C ILE A 91 -3.74 10.13 -1.93
N ASN A 92 -4.31 9.21 -1.13
CA ASN A 92 -4.15 7.77 -1.37
C ASN A 92 -5.22 7.33 -2.35
N GLU A 93 -4.80 6.88 -3.52
CA GLU A 93 -5.69 6.44 -4.59
C GLU A 93 -5.55 4.93 -4.80
N HIS A 94 -6.66 4.21 -4.92
CA HIS A 94 -6.59 2.77 -5.18
C HIS A 94 -6.25 2.55 -6.65
N ARG A 95 -5.27 1.68 -6.96
CA ARG A 95 -4.88 1.44 -8.36
C ARG A 95 -6.06 1.01 -9.23
N ILE A 96 -6.89 0.11 -8.71
CA ILE A 96 -8.20 -0.24 -9.24
C ILE A 96 -9.26 0.34 -8.30
N PRO A 97 -10.24 1.11 -8.80
CA PRO A 97 -11.32 1.63 -7.96
C PRO A 97 -12.06 0.53 -7.21
N LEU A 98 -12.37 0.75 -5.93
CA LEU A 98 -13.01 -0.27 -5.09
C LEU A 98 -14.35 -0.76 -5.67
N ARG A 99 -15.13 0.12 -6.32
CA ARG A 99 -16.36 -0.29 -7.01
C ARG A 99 -16.08 -1.27 -8.15
N ALA A 100 -15.05 -1.02 -8.96
CA ALA A 100 -14.65 -1.94 -10.02
C ALA A 100 -14.14 -3.29 -9.47
N ILE A 101 -13.45 -3.29 -8.32
CA ILE A 101 -13.09 -4.55 -7.63
C ILE A 101 -14.37 -5.27 -7.18
N TRP A 102 -15.35 -4.56 -6.62
CA TRP A 102 -16.61 -5.16 -6.18
C TRP A 102 -17.38 -5.79 -7.35
N ASP A 103 -17.51 -5.06 -8.45
CA ASP A 103 -18.18 -5.55 -9.65
C ASP A 103 -17.48 -6.81 -10.20
N TRP A 104 -16.15 -6.87 -10.13
CA TRP A 104 -15.37 -8.06 -10.46
C TRP A 104 -15.68 -9.24 -9.52
N ILE A 105 -15.70 -9.03 -8.20
CA ILE A 105 -16.05 -10.09 -7.22
C ILE A 105 -17.45 -10.63 -7.51
N ARG A 106 -18.44 -9.75 -7.73
CA ARG A 106 -19.82 -10.13 -8.02
C ARG A 106 -20.00 -10.86 -9.35
N SER A 107 -19.15 -10.59 -10.33
CA SER A 107 -19.23 -11.21 -11.66
C SER A 107 -18.74 -12.66 -11.70
N ASP A 108 -17.98 -13.09 -10.69
CA ASP A 108 -17.35 -14.42 -10.65
C ASP A 108 -18.02 -15.32 -9.59
N PRO A 109 -18.82 -16.33 -10.01
CA PRO A 109 -19.47 -17.25 -9.09
C PRO A 109 -18.49 -18.20 -8.37
N GLN A 110 -17.24 -18.28 -8.83
CA GLN A 110 -16.19 -19.10 -8.23
C GLN A 110 -15.16 -18.24 -7.47
N ILE A 111 -15.46 -16.96 -7.22
CA ILE A 111 -14.55 -16.07 -6.51
C ILE A 111 -14.22 -16.61 -5.12
N THR A 112 -12.94 -16.61 -4.78
CA THR A 112 -12.46 -17.12 -3.48
C THR A 112 -11.86 -15.98 -2.64
N PRO A 113 -11.83 -16.13 -1.30
CA PRO A 113 -11.10 -15.21 -0.42
C PRO A 113 -9.64 -14.99 -0.84
N LEU A 114 -8.98 -16.04 -1.32
CA LEU A 114 -7.60 -15.98 -1.81
C LEU A 114 -7.48 -15.12 -3.07
N ALA A 115 -8.38 -15.28 -4.04
CA ALA A 115 -8.38 -14.47 -5.26
C ALA A 115 -8.60 -12.98 -4.94
N VAL A 116 -9.51 -12.67 -4.01
CA VAL A 116 -9.75 -11.30 -3.55
C VAL A 116 -8.53 -10.72 -2.84
N ALA A 117 -7.89 -11.50 -1.94
CA ALA A 117 -6.67 -11.10 -1.26
C ALA A 117 -5.55 -10.75 -2.26
N GLN A 118 -5.33 -11.62 -3.25
CA GLN A 118 -4.34 -11.41 -4.31
C GLN A 118 -4.67 -10.17 -5.15
N LYS A 119 -5.95 -9.91 -5.42
CA LYS A 119 -6.38 -8.70 -6.13
C LYS A 119 -5.95 -7.44 -5.38
N PHE A 120 -6.18 -7.37 -4.07
CA PHE A 120 -5.77 -6.23 -3.26
C PHE A 120 -4.25 -6.12 -3.15
N TYR A 121 -3.55 -7.23 -2.90
CA TYR A 121 -2.10 -7.25 -2.75
C TYR A 121 -1.35 -6.83 -4.03
N ASN A 122 -1.82 -7.28 -5.20
CA ASN A 122 -1.22 -6.94 -6.48
C ASN A 122 -1.58 -5.53 -6.97
N ASN A 123 -2.54 -4.86 -6.33
CA ASN A 123 -3.00 -3.52 -6.69
C ASN A 123 -2.89 -2.58 -5.48
N PRO A 124 -1.67 -2.34 -4.98
CA PRO A 124 -1.47 -1.44 -3.86
C PRO A 124 -1.99 -0.04 -4.21
N MET A 125 -2.40 0.70 -3.18
CA MET A 125 -2.70 2.12 -3.34
C MET A 125 -1.48 2.87 -3.87
N ILE A 126 -1.72 3.98 -4.54
CA ILE A 126 -0.69 4.87 -5.05
C ILE A 126 -0.95 6.23 -4.41
N ILE A 127 0.09 6.86 -3.90
CA ILE A 127 0.00 8.24 -3.45
C ILE A 127 0.15 9.15 -4.66
N VAL A 128 -0.87 9.93 -4.98
CA VAL A 128 -0.84 10.91 -6.08
C VAL A 128 -1.06 12.32 -5.52
N THR A 129 -0.69 13.33 -6.29
CA THR A 129 -1.05 14.72 -5.97
C THR A 129 -2.55 14.94 -6.19
N LYS A 130 -3.14 15.94 -5.54
CA LYS A 130 -4.54 16.33 -5.79
C LYS A 130 -4.78 16.80 -7.22
N GLY A 131 -3.78 17.43 -7.84
CA GLY A 131 -3.86 17.82 -9.25
C GLY A 131 -3.94 16.60 -10.17
N GLU A 132 -3.16 15.56 -9.88
CA GLU A 132 -3.23 14.28 -10.60
C GLU A 132 -4.56 13.55 -10.44
N ASP A 133 -5.10 13.53 -9.21
CA ASP A 133 -6.43 12.99 -8.95
C ASP A 133 -7.51 13.74 -9.76
N GLN A 134 -7.44 15.08 -9.80
CA GLN A 134 -8.32 15.88 -10.63
C GLN A 134 -8.17 15.60 -12.13
N ARG A 135 -6.95 15.32 -12.62
CA ARG A 135 -6.73 14.90 -14.01
C ARG A 135 -7.39 13.55 -14.32
N LEU A 136 -7.34 12.59 -13.39
CA LEU A 136 -8.06 11.31 -13.54
C LEU A 136 -9.57 11.53 -13.64
N VAL A 137 -10.12 12.44 -12.84
CA VAL A 137 -11.55 12.81 -12.90
C VAL A 137 -11.90 13.45 -14.24
N GLN A 138 -11.15 14.47 -14.67
CA GLN A 138 -11.39 15.21 -15.91
C GLN A 138 -11.27 14.33 -17.15
N SER A 139 -10.41 13.31 -17.10
CA SER A 139 -10.22 12.36 -18.19
C SER A 139 -11.24 11.20 -18.18
N GLY A 140 -12.18 11.17 -17.23
CA GLY A 140 -13.14 10.06 -17.08
C GLY A 140 -12.51 8.74 -16.63
N LEU A 141 -11.30 8.78 -16.07
CA LEU A 141 -10.48 7.61 -15.71
C LEU A 141 -10.57 7.25 -14.21
N GLN A 142 -11.27 8.05 -13.40
CA GLN A 142 -11.39 7.82 -11.95
C GLN A 142 -12.09 6.48 -11.63
N SER A 143 -13.09 6.09 -12.41
CA SER A 143 -13.83 4.83 -12.25
C SER A 143 -13.28 3.67 -13.10
N SER A 144 -12.25 3.92 -13.91
CA SER A 144 -11.69 2.91 -14.81
C SER A 144 -11.01 1.78 -14.04
N ALA A 145 -11.39 0.54 -14.36
CA ALA A 145 -10.73 -0.66 -13.85
C ALA A 145 -9.35 -0.90 -14.48
N SER A 146 -8.99 -0.12 -15.51
CA SER A 146 -7.77 -0.34 -16.28
C SER A 146 -6.53 0.01 -15.48
N SER A 147 -5.55 -0.91 -15.48
CA SER A 147 -4.24 -0.69 -14.86
C SER A 147 -3.44 0.43 -15.54
N ASN A 148 -3.74 0.75 -16.81
CA ASN A 148 -3.07 1.81 -17.59
C ASN A 148 -3.66 3.21 -17.38
N ARG A 149 -4.65 3.39 -16.49
CA ARG A 149 -5.34 4.68 -16.31
C ARG A 149 -4.39 5.82 -15.91
N TYR A 150 -3.34 5.50 -15.15
CA TYR A 150 -2.32 6.47 -14.76
C TYR A 150 -1.48 6.92 -15.96
N SER A 151 -0.93 5.99 -16.74
CA SER A 151 -0.13 6.34 -17.93
C SER A 151 -0.97 7.07 -18.97
N THR A 152 -2.25 6.68 -19.14
CA THR A 152 -3.21 7.38 -20.02
C THR A 152 -3.44 8.83 -19.56
N ALA A 153 -3.47 9.08 -18.26
CA ALA A 153 -3.60 10.43 -17.69
C ALA A 153 -2.26 11.21 -17.60
N GLY A 154 -1.17 10.68 -18.17
CA GLY A 154 0.17 11.27 -18.06
C GLY A 154 0.72 11.27 -16.63
N ILE A 155 0.34 10.30 -15.81
CA ILE A 155 0.79 10.13 -14.43
C ILE A 155 1.81 8.99 -14.39
N GLU A 156 3.06 9.34 -14.12
CA GLU A 156 4.13 8.37 -13.90
C GLU A 156 4.08 7.85 -12.47
N VAL A 157 3.91 6.54 -12.31
CA VAL A 157 3.90 5.86 -11.00
C VAL A 157 5.26 5.21 -10.76
N ILE A 158 5.87 5.54 -9.63
CA ILE A 158 7.18 5.03 -9.23
C ILE A 158 7.11 4.26 -7.91
N PHE A 159 8.15 3.49 -7.64
CA PHE A 159 8.42 2.94 -6.31
C PHE A 159 9.51 3.79 -5.65
N ALA A 160 9.12 4.70 -4.75
CA ALA A 160 10.05 5.64 -4.12
C ALA A 160 11.19 4.90 -3.38
N PRO A 161 12.42 5.44 -3.34
CA PRO A 161 13.57 4.78 -2.71
C PRO A 161 13.41 4.60 -1.19
N TYR A 162 12.56 5.40 -0.54
CA TYR A 162 12.29 5.33 0.89
C TYR A 162 10.84 5.68 1.22
N LYS A 163 10.39 5.30 2.42
CA LYS A 163 9.07 5.67 2.95
C LYS A 163 9.06 7.16 3.34
N PRO A 164 7.98 7.92 3.12
CA PRO A 164 7.91 9.33 3.52
C PRO A 164 8.21 9.59 5.00
N ILE A 165 7.89 8.64 5.89
CA ILE A 165 8.26 8.72 7.31
C ILE A 165 9.77 8.81 7.55
N MET A 166 10.60 8.21 6.70
CA MET A 166 12.05 8.29 6.83
C MET A 166 12.56 9.71 6.50
N LYS A 167 11.97 10.34 5.48
CA LYS A 167 12.28 11.73 5.08
C LYS A 167 11.83 12.78 6.09
N PHE A 168 10.68 12.58 6.75
CA PHE A 168 10.17 13.56 7.71
C PHE A 168 10.61 13.31 9.16
N LYS A 169 11.12 12.11 9.50
CA LYS A 169 11.79 11.86 10.78
C LYS A 169 13.20 12.48 10.83
N THR A 170 13.83 12.68 9.68
CA THR A 170 15.20 13.18 9.53
C THR A 170 15.35 14.70 9.69
N GLY A 171 14.56 15.32 10.58
CA GLY A 171 14.91 16.63 11.16
C GLY A 171 16.24 16.60 11.96
N LYS A 172 16.80 15.41 12.19
CA LYS A 172 18.17 15.16 12.66
C LYS A 172 18.73 13.82 12.14
N THR A 173 18.93 13.59 10.83
CA THR A 173 19.99 12.69 10.33
C THR A 173 20.04 12.64 8.80
N ARG A 174 21.25 12.48 8.26
CA ARG A 174 21.58 12.41 6.83
C ARG A 174 20.78 11.31 6.11
N LEU A 175 20.47 11.55 4.84
CA LEU A 175 20.11 10.50 3.89
C LEU A 175 21.21 9.42 3.93
N PRO A 176 20.88 8.12 3.84
CA PRO A 176 21.90 7.08 3.77
C PRO A 176 22.65 7.26 2.44
N GLU A 177 23.88 7.76 2.55
CA GLU A 177 24.89 7.57 1.51
C GLU A 177 25.13 6.06 1.40
N GLU A 178 24.84 5.54 0.21
CA GLU A 178 25.51 4.43 -0.45
C GLU A 178 26.06 3.32 0.47
N ASP A 179 25.37 2.17 0.47
CA ASP A 179 25.95 0.88 0.87
C ASP A 179 27.10 0.53 -0.08
N ILE A 180 28.25 1.18 0.11
CA ILE A 180 29.54 0.76 -0.44
C ILE A 180 30.11 -0.26 0.53
N CYS A 181 30.15 -1.51 0.04
CA CYS A 181 30.98 -2.63 0.47
C CYS A 181 31.84 -2.40 1.73
N ARG A 182 31.49 -3.07 2.83
CA ARG A 182 32.49 -3.53 3.80
C ARG A 182 32.29 -5.01 4.06
N THR A 183 33.25 -5.77 3.57
CA THR A 183 33.51 -7.17 3.85
C THR A 183 33.63 -7.39 5.35
N ASP A 184 32.95 -8.41 5.85
CA ASP A 184 33.02 -8.88 7.23
C ASP A 184 34.45 -9.33 7.58
N GLU A 185 35.05 -8.72 8.60
CA GLU A 185 36.11 -9.36 9.38
C GLU A 185 35.53 -9.84 10.72
N PRO A 186 35.78 -11.10 11.12
CA PRO A 186 35.26 -11.65 12.36
C PRO A 186 35.99 -11.10 13.59
N LYS A 187 35.22 -10.57 14.55
CA LYS A 187 35.72 -10.12 15.86
C LYS A 187 36.12 -11.32 16.73
N GLN A 188 37.31 -11.24 17.33
CA GLN A 188 37.79 -12.20 18.33
C GLN A 188 37.01 -12.13 19.66
N PRO A 189 36.90 -13.26 20.40
CA PRO A 189 36.18 -13.29 21.67
C PRO A 189 36.94 -12.63 22.82
N ASN A 190 36.20 -11.90 23.67
CA ASN A 190 36.72 -11.25 24.88
C ASN A 190 37.11 -12.26 25.97
N PRO A 191 38.16 -12.00 26.76
CA PRO A 191 38.58 -12.85 27.87
C PRO A 191 37.68 -12.70 29.11
N SER A 192 37.42 -13.84 29.74
CA SER A 192 36.66 -14.04 30.97
C SER A 192 37.33 -13.40 32.19
N TYR A 193 36.57 -12.66 33.01
CA TYR A 193 36.98 -12.19 34.33
C TYR A 193 36.84 -13.29 35.38
N THR A 194 37.93 -13.61 36.07
CA THR A 194 37.96 -14.44 37.29
C THR A 194 37.80 -13.54 38.52
N HIS A 195 36.82 -13.82 39.38
CA HIS A 195 36.75 -13.27 40.74
C HIS A 195 37.54 -14.19 41.69
N SER A 196 38.49 -13.63 42.42
CA SER A 196 39.12 -14.25 43.59
C SER A 196 38.40 -13.80 44.86
N PHE A 197 38.19 -14.75 45.78
CA PHE A 197 37.71 -14.55 47.15
C PHE A 197 38.79 -13.96 48.05
#